data_AF-A0A971SV66-F1
#
_entry.id   AF-A0A971SV66-F1
#
_cell.length_a   1.000
_cell.length_b   1.000
_cell.length_c   1.000
_cell.angle_alpha   90.00
_cell.angle_beta   90.00
_cell.angle_gamma   90.00
#
_symmetry.space_group_name_H-M   'P 1'
#
loop_
_entity.id
_entity.type
_entity.pdbx_description
1 polymer ?
#
loop_
_entity_poly.entity_id
_entity_poly.type
_entity_poly.pdbx_seq_one_letter_code
_entity_poly.pdbx_strand_id
1 'polypeptide(L)'
;MSSTTSEKIRQFRANPRAGVCYGSGDERQILTGHITIFEDAVIKRELWRDSLTEWFPSGADDSSICAVKFTAERATLWHCGRTVTFCCR
;
A
#
# COMPACT_ATOMS: atom_id res chain seq x y z
N MET A 1 -6.97 -1.51 -1.50
CA MET A 1 -7.82 -1.61 -0.29
C MET A 1 -7.48 -2.89 0.47
N SER A 2 -7.87 -3.00 1.73
CA SER A 2 -7.69 -4.20 2.54
C SER A 2 -8.80 -4.34 3.58
N SER A 3 -9.03 -5.56 4.08
CA SER A 3 -9.99 -5.79 5.17
C SER A 3 -9.48 -5.19 6.49
N THR A 4 -10.36 -4.51 7.22
CA THR A 4 -10.07 -3.81 8.49
C THR A 4 -9.66 -4.74 9.63
N THR A 5 -10.01 -6.02 9.55
CA THR A 5 -9.67 -7.07 10.53
C THR A 5 -8.45 -7.90 10.12
N SER A 6 -7.85 -7.62 8.96
CA SER A 6 -6.69 -8.37 8.51
C SER A 6 -5.47 -8.15 9.41
N GLU A 7 -4.65 -9.19 9.51
CA GLU A 7 -3.41 -9.15 10.30
C GLU A 7 -2.46 -8.03 9.83
N LYS A 8 -2.43 -7.75 8.52
CA LYS A 8 -1.69 -6.64 7.92
C LYS A 8 -2.13 -5.28 8.51
N ILE A 9 -3.43 -5.04 8.63
CA ILE A 9 -3.96 -3.80 9.20
C ILE A 9 -3.66 -3.72 10.69
N ARG A 10 -3.77 -4.83 11.43
CA ARG A 10 -3.38 -4.89 12.85
C ARG A 10 -1.92 -4.51 13.05
N GLN A 11 -1.02 -5.04 12.22
CA GLN A 11 0.41 -4.74 12.27
C GLN A 11 0.70 -3.28 11.94
N PHE A 12 0.07 -2.71 10.91
CA PHE A 12 0.29 -1.30 10.56
C PHE A 12 -0.27 -0.31 11.58
N ARG A 13 -1.35 -0.66 12.29
CA ARG A 13 -1.83 0.15 13.43
C ARG A 13 -0.83 0.15 14.59
N ALA A 14 -0.13 -0.96 14.83
CA ALA A 14 0.89 -1.05 15.88
C ALA A 14 2.22 -0.39 15.48
N ASN A 15 2.61 -0.51 14.21
CA ASN A 15 3.81 0.10 13.66
C ASN A 15 3.59 0.48 12.19
N PRO A 16 3.50 1.77 11.85
CA PRO A 16 3.16 2.19 10.49
C PRO A 16 4.32 2.04 9.50
N ARG A 17 5.54 1.68 9.94
CA ARG A 17 6.70 1.54 9.05
C ARG A 17 6.48 0.37 8.08
N ALA A 18 6.69 0.62 6.80
CA ALA A 18 6.50 -0.37 5.74
C ALA A 18 7.55 -0.23 4.64
N GLY A 19 7.73 -1.35 3.91
CA GLY A 19 8.46 -1.40 2.65
C GLY A 19 7.55 -1.86 1.52
N VAL A 20 7.68 -1.25 0.35
CA VAL A 20 7.04 -1.68 -0.89
C VAL A 20 8.14 -2.03 -1.87
N CYS A 21 8.12 -3.24 -2.42
CA CYS A 21 9.06 -3.67 -3.44
C CYS A 21 8.29 -4.01 -4.72
N TYR A 22 8.75 -3.46 -5.84
CA TYR A 22 8.25 -3.79 -7.17
C TYR A 22 9.43 -4.02 -8.10
N GLY A 23 9.28 -4.91 -9.08
CA GLY A 23 10.34 -5.17 -10.03
C GLY A 23 9.90 -5.99 -11.23
N SER A 24 10.70 -5.90 -12.28
CA SER A 24 10.57 -6.64 -13.53
C SER A 24 11.97 -6.97 -14.05
N GLY A 25 12.18 -8.16 -14.59
CA GLY A 25 13.51 -8.60 -15.06
C GLY A 25 14.60 -8.44 -13.99
N ASP A 26 15.66 -7.69 -14.33
CA ASP A 26 16.78 -7.34 -13.45
C ASP A 26 16.67 -5.95 -12.81
N GLU A 27 15.46 -5.42 -12.70
CA GLU A 27 15.19 -4.14 -12.04
C GLU A 27 14.35 -4.33 -10.78
N ARG A 28 14.78 -3.72 -9.67
CA ARG A 28 13.98 -3.66 -8.43
C ARG A 28 13.91 -2.24 -7.93
N GLN A 29 12.74 -1.87 -7.44
CA GLN A 29 12.47 -0.61 -6.77
C GLN A 29 11.96 -0.94 -5.39
N ILE A 30 12.73 -0.56 -4.37
CA ILE A 30 12.41 -0.81 -2.97
C ILE A 30 12.16 0.56 -2.35
N LEU A 31 10.92 0.80 -1.97
CA LEU A 31 10.50 2.00 -1.27
C LEU A 31 10.35 1.66 0.21
N THR A 32 10.80 2.58 1.07
CA THR A 32 10.55 2.51 2.51
C THR A 32 9.86 3.79 2.96
N GLY A 33 8.95 3.66 3.92
CA GLY A 33 8.18 4.78 4.43
C GLY A 33 7.09 4.30 5.37
N HIS A 34 5.93 4.96 5.34
CA HIS A 34 4.87 4.72 6.30
C HIS A 34 3.50 4.49 5.66
N ILE A 35 2.67 3.74 6.40
CA ILE A 35 1.29 3.46 6.05
C ILE A 35 0.34 4.37 6.83
N THR A 36 -0.66 4.90 6.15
CA THR A 36 -1.84 5.53 6.75
C THR A 36 -3.09 4.77 6.31
N ILE A 37 -3.95 4.44 7.28
CA ILE A 37 -5.20 3.71 7.05
C ILE A 37 -6.35 4.71 7.03
N PHE A 38 -7.21 4.63 6.02
CA PHE A 38 -8.40 5.47 5.85
C PHE A 38 -9.65 4.61 5.80
N GLU A 39 -10.61 4.90 6.66
CA GLU A 39 -11.92 4.23 6.71
C GLU A 39 -13.04 5.13 6.16
N ASP A 40 -12.70 6.35 5.73
CA ASP A 40 -13.61 7.34 5.16
C ASP A 40 -14.32 6.80 3.91
N ALA A 41 -15.65 6.90 3.91
CA ALA A 41 -16.48 6.38 2.83
C ALA A 41 -16.27 7.09 1.49
N VAL A 42 -15.95 8.40 1.49
CA VAL A 42 -15.68 9.17 0.27
C VAL A 42 -14.38 8.67 -0.36
N ILE A 43 -13.31 8.57 0.43
CA ILE A 43 -12.00 8.08 -0.06
C ILE A 43 -12.13 6.65 -0.59
N LYS A 44 -12.89 5.78 0.10
CA LYS A 44 -13.12 4.41 -0.37
C LYS A 44 -13.85 4.39 -1.72
N ARG A 45 -14.90 5.18 -1.90
CA ARG A 45 -15.61 5.26 -3.19
C ARG A 45 -14.71 5.80 -4.31
N GLU A 46 -13.92 6.84 -4.03
CA GLU A 46 -13.00 7.42 -5.03
C GLU A 46 -11.91 6.45 -5.47
N LEU A 47 -11.38 5.63 -4.56
CA LEU A 47 -10.34 4.64 -4.86
C LEU A 47 -10.88 3.30 -5.37
N TRP A 48 -12.20 3.14 -5.43
CA TRP A 48 -12.82 1.90 -5.86
C TRP A 48 -12.53 1.61 -7.32
N ARG A 49 -12.39 0.33 -7.65
CA ARG A 49 -12.26 -0.18 -9.02
C ARG A 49 -13.14 -1.41 -9.12
N ASP A 50 -13.84 -1.60 -10.22
CA ASP A 50 -14.77 -2.72 -10.39
C ASP A 50 -14.08 -4.09 -10.19
N SER A 51 -12.80 -4.18 -10.55
CA SER A 51 -11.97 -5.36 -10.32
C SER A 51 -11.84 -5.74 -8.84
N LEU A 52 -12.05 -4.82 -7.88
CA LEU A 52 -12.01 -5.11 -6.45
C LEU A 52 -13.19 -5.96 -5.98
N THR A 53 -14.28 -6.02 -6.76
CA THR A 53 -15.48 -6.80 -6.43
C THR A 53 -15.19 -8.30 -6.31
N GLU A 54 -14.16 -8.79 -7.00
CA GLU A 54 -13.67 -10.18 -6.87
C GLU A 54 -13.25 -10.53 -5.43
N TRP A 55 -12.70 -9.56 -4.69
CA TRP A 55 -12.29 -9.72 -3.30
C TRP A 55 -13.31 -9.15 -2.30
N PHE A 56 -14.07 -8.14 -2.70
CA PHE A 56 -15.00 -7.40 -1.84
C PHE A 56 -16.38 -7.30 -2.53
N PRO A 57 -17.19 -8.38 -2.50
CA PRO A 57 -18.46 -8.45 -3.22
C PRO A 57 -19.49 -7.41 -2.75
N SER A 58 -19.38 -6.97 -1.49
CA SER A 58 -20.26 -5.98 -0.87
C SER A 58 -20.00 -4.54 -1.34
N GLY A 59 -18.98 -4.31 -2.17
CA GLY A 59 -18.73 -3.02 -2.81
C GLY A 59 -17.98 -2.00 -1.94
N ALA A 60 -17.86 -0.78 -2.47
CA ALA A 60 -17.08 0.31 -1.87
C ALA A 60 -17.60 0.79 -0.50
N ASP A 61 -18.89 0.57 -0.23
CA ASP A 61 -19.57 1.00 1.00
C ASP A 61 -19.41 0.02 2.17
N ASP A 62 -18.81 -1.14 1.93
CA ASP A 62 -18.57 -2.13 2.98
C ASP A 62 -17.73 -1.53 4.11
N SER A 63 -18.21 -1.60 5.35
CA SER A 63 -17.51 -1.13 6.54
C SER A 63 -16.32 -2.02 6.94
N SER A 64 -16.27 -3.24 6.42
CA SER A 64 -15.19 -4.21 6.68
C SER A 64 -13.94 -3.95 5.82
N ILE A 65 -13.96 -2.94 4.94
CA ILE A 65 -12.84 -2.55 4.09
C ILE A 65 -12.30 -1.16 4.44
N CYS A 66 -10.99 -1.00 4.28
CA CYS A 66 -10.28 0.28 4.41
C CYS A 66 -9.36 0.54 3.22
N ALA A 67 -9.11 1.82 2.97
CA ALA A 67 -8.06 2.29 2.08
C ALA A 67 -6.72 2.36 2.82
N VAL A 68 -5.64 2.03 2.11
CA VAL A 68 -4.28 1.98 2.66
C VAL A 68 -3.42 2.86 1.78
N LYS A 69 -2.87 3.94 2.35
CA LYS A 69 -1.94 4.85 1.68
C LYS A 69 -0.53 4.53 2.14
N PHE A 70 0.36 4.29 1.19
CA PHE A 70 1.79 4.26 1.45
C PHE A 70 2.41 5.61 1.08
N THR A 71 3.15 6.20 2.01
CA THR A 71 3.92 7.42 1.80
C THR A 71 5.40 7.06 1.84
N ALA A 72 6.07 7.15 0.69
CA ALA A 72 7.48 6.82 0.56
C ALA A 72 8.35 7.93 1.17
N GLU A 73 9.38 7.54 1.91
CA GLU A 73 10.40 8.45 2.46
C GLU A 73 11.77 8.22 1.83
N ARG A 74 12.05 6.98 1.42
CA ARG A 74 13.29 6.62 0.72
C ARG A 74 13.00 5.61 -0.37
N ALA A 75 13.74 5.72 -1.46
CA ALA A 75 13.72 4.79 -2.57
C ALA A 75 15.12 4.21 -2.80
N THR A 76 15.19 2.92 -3.01
CA THR A 76 16.37 2.17 -3.39
C THR A 76 16.10 1.49 -4.72
N LEU A 77 16.82 1.91 -5.76
CA LEU A 77 16.74 1.32 -7.09
C LEU A 77 17.89 0.35 -7.26
N TRP A 78 17.57 -0.85 -7.74
CA TRP A 78 18.52 -1.86 -8.15
C TRP A 78 18.40 -2.11 -9.64
N HIS A 79 19.51 -2.05 -10.36
CA HIS A 79 19.60 -2.32 -11.79
C HIS A 79 20.98 -2.89 -12.12
N CYS A 80 21.03 -4.04 -12.79
CA CYS A 80 22.27 -4.68 -13.25
C CYS A 80 23.36 -4.79 -12.16
N GLY A 81 22.98 -5.24 -10.96
CA GLY A 81 23.90 -5.42 -9.83
C GLY A 81 24.30 -4.12 -9.11
N ARG A 82 23.83 -2.95 -9.55
CA ARG A 82 24.08 -1.66 -8.90
C ARG A 82 22.89 -1.21 -8.10
N THR A 83 23.16 -0.53 -6.99
CA THR A 83 22.12 0.02 -6.11
C THR A 83 22.32 1.52 -5.94
N VAL A 84 21.25 2.29 -6.10
CA VAL A 84 21.22 3.72 -5.79
C VAL A 84 20.10 3.98 -4.80
N THR A 85 20.38 4.73 -3.72
CA THR A 85 19.38 5.09 -2.71
C THR A 85 19.27 6.58 -2.56
N PHE A 86 18.05 7.10 -2.51
CA PHE A 86 17.75 8.52 -2.32
C PHE A 86 16.53 8.71 -1.41
N CYS A 87 16.45 9.87 -0.76
CA CYS A 87 15.28 10.28 0.01
C CYS A 87 14.23 10.88 -0.91
N CYS A 88 12.96 10.49 -0.73
CA CYS A 88 11.82 11.10 -1.39
C CYS A 88 11.56 12.44 -0.69
N ARG A 89 11.94 13.55 -1.33
CA ARG A 89 11.59 14.90 -0.88
C ARG A 89 10.30 15.34 -1.55
#